data_AF-A0AAP0HRP8-F1
#
_entry.id   AF-A0AAP0HRP8-F1
#
_cell.length_a   1.000
_cell.length_b   1.000
_cell.length_c   1.000
_cell.angle_alpha   90.00
_cell.angle_beta   90.00
_cell.angle_gamma   90.00
#
_symmetry.space_group_name_H-M   'P 1'
#
loop_
_entity.id
_entity.type
_entity.pdbx_description
1 polymer ?
#
loop_
_entity_poly.entity_id
_entity_poly.type
_entity_poly.pdbx_seq_one_letter_code
_entity_poly.pdbx_strand_id
1 'polypeptide(L)'
;MSSVFDMAFLVASVLVILFHASDQGSASLFVDFYKESCPLVEEIVKHNVEVALLRDPRMAASLLRLHFHDCFVMGCDASILLDTHEDVVSEK
;
A
#
# COMPACT_ATOMS: atom_id res chain seq x y z
N MET A 1 -46.36 0.68 -24.61
CA MET A 1 -45.91 -0.11 -23.46
C MET A 1 -44.47 -0.58 -23.65
N SER A 2 -44.15 -1.27 -24.76
CA SER A 2 -42.79 -1.76 -25.10
C SER A 2 -41.70 -0.67 -25.05
N SER A 3 -41.92 0.49 -25.67
CA SER A 3 -40.96 1.60 -25.68
C SER A 3 -40.64 2.18 -24.29
N VAL A 4 -41.54 2.06 -23.32
CA VAL A 4 -41.31 2.52 -21.94
C VAL A 4 -40.45 1.50 -21.17
N PHE A 5 -40.65 0.21 -21.42
CA PHE A 5 -39.82 -0.87 -20.86
C PHE A 5 -38.40 -0.82 -21.43
N ASP A 6 -38.24 -0.54 -22.73
CA ASP A 6 -36.93 -0.34 -23.35
C ASP A 6 -36.20 0.87 -22.74
N MET A 7 -36.91 1.99 -22.53
CA MET A 7 -36.33 3.17 -21.87
C MET A 7 -35.93 2.88 -20.41
N ALA A 8 -36.76 2.16 -19.66
CA ALA A 8 -36.44 1.78 -18.28
C ALA A 8 -35.22 0.85 -18.20
N PHE A 9 -35.08 -0.08 -19.15
CA PHE A 9 -33.93 -0.98 -19.23
C PHE A 9 -32.64 -0.24 -19.60
N LEU A 10 -32.72 0.74 -20.51
CA LEU A 10 -31.59 1.61 -20.85
C LEU A 10 -31.17 2.47 -19.64
N VAL A 11 -32.12 3.04 -18.90
CA VAL A 11 -31.79 3.82 -17.69
C VAL A 11 -31.18 2.93 -16.61
N ALA A 12 -31.73 1.74 -16.37
CA ALA A 12 -31.18 0.80 -15.39
C ALA A 12 -29.76 0.33 -15.76
N SER A 13 -29.50 0.02 -17.03
CA SER A 13 -28.16 -0.37 -17.49
C SER A 13 -27.15 0.77 -17.38
N VAL A 14 -27.53 2.00 -17.72
CA VAL A 14 -26.68 3.19 -17.50
C VAL A 14 -26.37 3.40 -16.01
N LEU A 15 -27.35 3.25 -15.12
CA LEU A 15 -27.14 3.38 -13.67
C LEU A 15 -26.19 2.30 -13.12
N VAL A 16 -26.27 1.07 -13.62
CA VAL A 16 -25.37 -0.04 -13.24
C VAL A 16 -23.94 0.22 -13.72
N ILE A 17 -23.78 0.74 -14.94
CA ILE A 17 -22.47 1.10 -15.51
C ILE A 17 -21.83 2.25 -14.72
N LEU A 18 -22.62 3.27 -14.33
CA LEU A 18 -22.13 4.38 -13.50
C LEU A 18 -21.71 3.91 -12.10
N PHE A 19 -22.37 2.90 -11.53
CA PHE A 19 -21.97 2.31 -10.25
C PHE A 19 -20.63 1.57 -10.34
N HIS A 20 -20.38 0.82 -11.42
CA HIS A 20 -19.14 0.06 -11.60
C HIS A 20 -17.94 0.91 -12.04
N ALA A 21 -18.17 2.15 -12.48
CA ALA A 21 -17.10 3.07 -12.89
C ALA A 21 -16.30 3.67 -11.69
N SER A 22 -16.66 3.32 -10.46
CA SER A 22 -16.05 3.90 -9.24
C SER A 22 -14.89 3.09 -8.64
N ASP A 23 -14.53 1.94 -9.21
CA ASP A 23 -13.45 1.09 -8.65
C ASP A 23 -12.36 0.75 -9.67
N GLN A 24 -11.72 1.80 -10.18
CA GLN A 24 -10.36 1.72 -10.73
C GLN A 24 -9.48 2.72 -10.00
N GLY A 25 -9.42 2.57 -8.68
CA GLY A 25 -8.31 3.12 -7.92
C GLY A 25 -7.06 2.34 -8.33
N SER A 26 -6.20 2.94 -9.16
CA SER A 26 -4.77 2.70 -8.93
C SER A 26 -4.57 2.93 -7.43
N ALA A 27 -4.05 1.95 -6.69
CA ALA A 27 -3.84 2.08 -5.25
C ALA A 27 -2.78 3.16 -5.03
N SER A 28 -3.23 4.42 -5.08
CA SER A 28 -2.38 5.58 -4.98
C SER A 28 -1.99 5.71 -3.53
N LEU A 29 -0.70 5.83 -3.28
CA LEU A 29 -0.19 6.18 -1.97
C LEU A 29 -0.74 7.57 -1.61
N PHE A 30 -1.19 7.75 -0.38
CA PHE A 30 -1.60 9.03 0.17
C PHE A 30 -1.20 9.12 1.65
N VAL A 31 -0.98 10.35 2.11
CA VAL A 31 -0.68 10.65 3.53
C VAL A 31 -1.90 10.27 4.38
N ASP A 32 -1.69 9.78 5.61
CA ASP A 32 -2.76 9.32 6.50
C ASP A 32 -3.49 8.03 6.02
N PHE A 33 -2.86 7.20 5.18
CA PHE A 33 -3.44 5.92 4.70
C PHE A 33 -4.01 5.05 5.84
N TYR A 34 -3.33 5.03 6.99
CA TYR A 34 -3.71 4.22 8.15
C TYR A 34 -4.59 4.93 9.17
N LYS A 35 -5.05 6.16 8.91
CA LYS A 35 -5.77 6.97 9.91
C LYS A 35 -6.99 6.29 10.53
N GLU A 36 -7.76 5.54 9.74
CA GLU A 36 -8.96 4.86 10.23
C GLU A 36 -8.68 3.44 10.76
N SER A 37 -7.69 2.74 10.20
CA SER A 37 -7.40 1.34 10.53
C SER A 37 -6.38 1.19 11.65
N CYS A 38 -5.38 2.07 11.71
CA CYS A 38 -4.32 2.10 12.73
C CYS A 38 -3.81 3.55 12.92
N PRO A 39 -4.58 4.41 13.63
CA PRO A 39 -4.26 5.84 13.76
C PRO A 39 -2.93 6.15 14.43
N LEU A 40 -2.40 5.22 15.22
CA LEU A 40 -1.15 5.39 15.97
C LEU A 40 0.08 4.81 15.25
N VAL A 41 -0.06 4.28 14.02
CA VAL A 41 1.04 3.56 13.35
C VAL A 41 2.31 4.42 13.21
N GLU A 42 2.16 5.68 12.79
CA GLU A 42 3.31 6.57 12.59
C GLU A 42 3.99 6.92 13.92
N GLU A 43 3.21 7.12 14.99
CA GLU A 43 3.73 7.36 16.34
C GLU A 43 4.48 6.14 16.89
N ILE A 44 3.89 4.95 16.75
CA ILE A 44 4.50 3.69 17.20
C ILE A 44 5.81 3.44 16.47
N VAL A 45 5.84 3.59 15.13
CA VAL A 45 7.06 3.42 14.34
C VAL A 45 8.12 4.44 14.75
N LYS A 46 7.75 5.72 14.86
CA LYS A 46 8.67 6.79 15.27
C LYS A 46 9.29 6.51 16.64
N HIS A 47 8.48 6.12 17.63
CA HIS A 47 8.98 5.81 18.97
C HIS A 47 10.00 4.67 18.96
N ASN A 48 9.72 3.59 18.25
CA ASN A 48 10.65 2.45 18.15
C ASN A 48 11.95 2.82 17.43
N VAL A 49 11.86 3.62 16.38
CA VAL A 49 13.05 4.15 15.68
C VAL A 49 13.87 5.03 16.62
N GLU A 50 13.25 5.94 17.38
CA GLU A 50 13.94 6.78 18.36
C GLU A 50 14.67 5.93 19.43
N VAL A 51 14.01 4.92 20.00
CA VAL A 51 14.63 4.01 20.96
C VAL A 51 15.83 3.27 20.34
N ALA A 52 15.72 2.81 19.09
CA ALA A 52 16.80 2.14 18.39
C ALA A 52 17.99 3.08 18.11
N LEU A 53 17.72 4.33 17.75
CA LEU A 53 18.73 5.37 17.53
C LEU A 53 19.46 5.75 18.82
N LEU A 54 18.74 5.84 19.95
CA LEU A 54 19.34 6.10 21.26
C LEU A 54 20.30 4.97 21.68
N ARG A 55 20.02 3.74 21.25
CA ARG A 55 20.86 2.57 21.52
C ARG A 55 22.06 2.47 20.57
N ASP A 56 21.87 2.69 19.27
CA ASP A 56 22.94 2.78 18.28
C ASP A 56 22.60 3.86 17.23
N PRO A 57 23.30 5.01 17.26
CA PRO A 57 23.08 6.10 16.30
C PRO A 57 23.26 5.69 14.83
N ARG A 58 24.04 4.64 14.54
CA ARG A 58 24.22 4.14 13.17
C ARG A 58 22.93 3.53 12.59
N MET A 59 21.97 3.18 13.45
CA MET A 59 20.69 2.62 13.01
C MET A 59 19.94 3.55 12.05
N ALA A 60 20.07 4.88 12.20
CA ALA A 60 19.50 5.83 11.27
C ALA A 60 20.00 5.62 9.82
N ALA A 61 21.32 5.46 9.66
CA ALA A 61 21.92 5.20 8.36
C ALA A 61 21.56 3.81 7.81
N SER A 62 21.51 2.80 8.69
CA SER A 62 21.14 1.43 8.30
C SER A 62 19.71 1.35 7.79
N LEU A 63 18.73 1.95 8.48
CA LEU A 63 17.32 1.94 8.06
C LEU A 63 17.11 2.71 6.76
N LEU A 64 17.78 3.86 6.59
CA LEU A 64 17.72 4.63 5.35
C LEU A 64 18.29 3.85 4.16
N ARG A 65 19.45 3.21 4.36
CA ARG A 65 20.07 2.36 3.32
C ARG A 65 19.19 1.16 2.99
N LEU A 66 18.55 0.55 3.97
CA LEU A 66 17.67 -0.59 3.78
C LEU A 66 16.47 -0.22 2.89
N HIS A 67 15.79 0.90 3.18
CA HIS A 67 14.69 1.38 2.36
C HIS A 67 15.14 1.72 0.92
N PHE A 68 16.30 2.35 0.76
CA PHE A 68 16.87 2.61 -0.56
C PHE A 68 17.14 1.31 -1.32
N HIS A 69 17.75 0.32 -0.66
CA HIS A 69 18.13 -0.93 -1.32
C HIS A 69 16.92 -1.76 -1.74
N ASP A 70 15.85 -1.75 -0.93
CA ASP A 70 14.57 -2.36 -1.26
C ASP A 70 13.99 -1.71 -2.52
N CYS A 71 13.74 -0.40 -2.48
CA CYS A 71 13.11 0.33 -3.58
C CYS A 71 13.91 0.30 -4.90
N PHE A 72 15.24 0.14 -4.84
CA PHE A 72 16.07 0.14 -6.04
C PHE A 72 16.02 -1.17 -6.81
N VAL A 73 15.66 -2.28 -6.15
CA VAL A 73 15.55 -3.61 -6.76
C VAL A 73 14.06 -3.96 -6.84
N MET A 74 13.50 -3.89 -8.05
CA MET A 74 12.13 -4.33 -8.35
C MET A 74 10.96 -3.62 -7.63
N GLY A 75 11.21 -2.74 -6.64
CA GLY A 75 10.20 -1.85 -6.06
C GLY A 75 10.25 -1.78 -4.54
N CYS A 76 9.42 -0.94 -3.94
CA CYS A 76 9.34 -0.81 -2.47
C CYS A 76 8.34 -1.82 -1.91
N ASP A 77 8.68 -3.10 -1.92
CA ASP A 77 7.80 -4.21 -1.55
C ASP A 77 8.29 -5.03 -0.35
N ALA A 78 9.37 -4.61 0.30
CA ALA A 78 10.02 -5.26 1.44
C ALA A 78 10.60 -6.65 1.13
N SER A 79 10.84 -6.98 -0.15
CA SER A 79 11.44 -8.25 -0.60
C SER A 79 12.81 -8.51 0.01
N ILE A 80 13.63 -7.48 0.21
CA ILE A 80 14.97 -7.62 0.82
C ILE A 80 14.94 -8.17 2.25
N LEU A 81 13.79 -8.06 2.94
CA LEU A 81 13.65 -8.56 4.30
C LEU A 81 13.48 -10.08 4.37
N LEU A 82 13.12 -10.73 3.27
CA LEU A 82 12.89 -12.16 3.19
C LEU A 82 14.20 -12.95 3.35
N ASP A 83 14.15 -14.00 4.17
CA ASP A 83 15.22 -14.98 4.29
C ASP A 83 15.05 -16.10 3.26
N THR A 84 16.15 -16.78 2.92
CA THR A 84 16.13 -17.92 2.00
C THR A 84 15.23 -19.01 2.55
N HIS A 85 14.30 -19.49 1.73
CA HIS A 85 13.39 -20.56 2.08
C HIS A 85 13.26 -21.54 0.93
N GLU A 86 13.70 -22.79 1.13
CA GLU A 86 13.73 -23.84 0.12
C GLU A 86 14.43 -23.37 -1.16
N ASP A 87 13.68 -23.26 -2.27
CA ASP A 87 14.17 -22.89 -3.60
C ASP A 87 14.17 -21.37 -3.84
N VAL A 88 13.66 -20.56 -2.90
CA VAL A 88 13.68 -19.10 -3.00
C VAL A 88 14.93 -18.55 -2.32
N VAL A 89 15.84 -18.02 -3.12
CA VAL A 89 17.10 -17.41 -2.67
C VAL A 89 16.88 -15.94 -2.28
N SER A 90 17.33 -15.57 -1.09
CA SER A 90 17.24 -14.19 -0.57
C SER A 90 18.13 -13.21 -1.34
N GLU A 91 17.72 -11.95 -1.34
CA GLU A 91 18.48 -10.80 -1.87
C GLU A 91 19.53 -10.26 -0.88
N LYS A 92 19.49 -10.71 0.38
CA LYS A 92 20.48 -10.37 1.41
C LYS A 92 21.89 -10.81 1.02
#